data_AF-A0A077M4Z3-F1
#
_entry.id   AF-A0A077M4Z3-F1
#
_cell.length_a   1.000
_cell.length_b   1.000
_cell.length_c   1.000
_cell.angle_alpha   90.00
_cell.angle_beta   90.00
_cell.angle_gamma   90.00
#
_symmetry.space_group_name_H-M   'P 1'
#
loop_
_entity.id
_entity.type
_entity.pdbx_description
1 polymer ?
#
loop_
_entity_poly.entity_id
_entity_poly.type
_entity_poly.pdbx_seq_one_letter_code
_entity_poly.pdbx_strand_id
1 'polypeptide(L)' 'MWSPDGTKFVIRADRNGDGYPDLAIMNADGSNVKLLKAGSATVKVTPRSWSTR' A
#
# COMPACT_ATOMS: atom_id res chain seq x y z
N MET A 1 13.25 0.71 1.64
CA MET A 1 14.37 1.27 0.87
C MET A 1 14.46 2.75 1.18
N TRP A 2 15.68 3.24 1.36
CA TRP A 2 16.00 4.60 1.77
C TRP A 2 16.33 5.43 0.53
N SER A 3 15.91 6.70 0.55
CA SER A 3 16.31 7.67 -0.47
C SER A 3 17.78 8.03 -0.23
N PRO A 4 18.67 8.11 -1.25
CA PRO A 4 20.11 8.36 -1.05
C PRO A 4 20.44 9.69 -0.35
N ASP A 5 19.50 10.63 -0.37
CA ASP A 5 19.56 11.94 0.30
C ASP A 5 18.99 11.92 1.73
N GLY A 6 18.43 10.79 2.15
CA GLY A 6 17.76 10.59 3.42
C GLY A 6 16.57 11.49 3.70
N THR A 7 15.96 12.08 2.68
CA THR A 7 14.86 13.03 2.90
C THR A 7 13.49 12.37 3.00
N LYS A 8 13.33 11.15 2.49
CA LYS A 8 12.04 10.45 2.40
C LYS A 8 12.13 8.96 2.71
N PHE A 9 11.05 8.44 3.31
CA PHE A 9 10.86 7.02 3.62
C PHE A 9 9.55 6.49 3.03
N VAL A 10 9.58 5.24 2.57
CA VAL A 10 8.36 4.47 2.26
C VAL A 10 7.92 3.74 3.52
N ILE A 11 6.66 3.91 3.91
CA ILE A 11 6.05 3.20 5.04
C ILE A 11 4.94 2.26 4.58
N ARG A 12 4.74 1.20 5.36
CA ARG A 12 3.57 0.32 5.31
C ARG A 12 2.77 0.51 6.59
N ALA A 13 1.53 0.95 6.47
CA ALA A 13 0.61 1.14 7.60
C ALA A 13 -0.83 1.02 7.08
N ASP A 14 -1.73 0.52 7.90
CA ASP A 14 -3.17 0.61 7.63
C ASP A 14 -3.64 2.03 8.03
N ARG A 15 -3.93 2.87 7.03
CA ARG A 15 -4.32 4.28 7.22
C ARG A 15 -5.82 4.49 7.11
N ASN A 16 -6.55 3.60 6.44
CA ASN A 16 -8.00 3.67 6.28
C ASN A 16 -8.76 2.75 7.25
N GLY A 17 -8.06 1.91 8.01
CA GLY A 17 -8.63 0.98 8.99
C GLY A 17 -9.27 -0.26 8.36
N ASP A 18 -8.89 -0.63 7.14
CA ASP A 18 -9.51 -1.73 6.40
C ASP A 18 -8.85 -3.10 6.66
N GLY A 19 -7.79 -3.12 7.49
CA GLY A 19 -7.02 -4.32 7.80
C GLY A 19 -5.97 -4.68 6.74
N TYR A 20 -5.79 -3.86 5.69
CA TYR A 20 -4.79 -4.06 4.64
C TYR A 20 -3.70 -2.98 4.73
N PRO A 21 -2.42 -3.37 4.56
CA PRO A 21 -1.34 -2.39 4.62
C PRO A 21 -1.37 -1.46 3.41
N ASP A 22 -1.47 -0.16 3.65
CA ASP A 22 -1.29 0.86 2.64
C ASP A 22 0.20 1.16 2.43
N LEU A 23 0.53 1.66 1.23
CA LEU A 23 1.85 2.21 0.93
C LEU A 23 1.78 3.74 0.90
N ALA A 24 2.64 4.37 1.68
CA ALA A 24 2.77 5.83 1.70
C ALA A 24 4.25 6.25 1.72
N ILE A 25 4.51 7.48 1.31
CA ILE A 25 5.80 8.16 1.47
C ILE A 25 5.64 9.27 2.49
N MET A 26 6.66 9.45 3.33
CA MET A 26 6.78 10.59 4.24
C MET A 26 8.19 11.19 4.14
N ASN A 27 8.33 12.43 4.60
CA ASN A 27 9.65 13.00 4.86
C ASN A 27 10.31 12.33 6.07
N ALA A 28 11.62 12.50 6.20
CA ALA A 28 12.39 11.89 7.27
C ALA A 28 12.08 12.42 8.68
N ASP A 29 11.56 13.63 8.77
CA ASP A 29 11.03 14.24 9.99
C ASP A 29 9.60 13.77 10.34
N GLY A 30 9.02 12.87 9.54
CA GLY A 30 7.65 12.37 9.69
C GLY A 30 6.57 13.27 9.08
N SER A 31 6.94 14.42 8.49
CA SER A 31 6.00 15.33 7.84
C SER A 31 5.62 14.87 6.41
N ASN A 32 4.62 15.54 5.83
CA ASN A 32 4.21 15.35 4.43
C ASN A 32 3.91 13.90 4.03
N VAL A 33 3.14 13.20 4.86
CA VAL A 33 2.66 11.85 4.52
C VAL A 33 1.75 11.93 3.29
N LYS A 34 2.15 11.25 2.23
CA LYS A 34 1.35 11.08 1.01
C LYS A 34 1.08 9.60 0.76
N LEU A 35 -0.21 9.25 0.66
CA LEU A 35 -0.65 7.92 0.26
C LEU A 35 -0.28 7.67 -1.22
N LEU A 36 0.40 6.56 -1.49
CA LEU A 36 0.72 6.13 -2.85
C LEU A 36 -0.28 5.10 -3.36
N LYS A 37 -0.63 4.14 -2.50
CA LYS A 37 -1.52 3.05 -2.87
C LYS A 37 -2.28 2.60 -1.63
N ALA A 38 -3.61 2.65 -1.72
CA ALA A 38 -4.45 1.98 -0.75
C ALA A 38 -4.29 0.46 -0.90
N GLY A 39 -4.01 -0.21 0.21
CA GLY A 39 -4.32 -1.62 0.39
C GLY A 39 -5.81 -1.80 0.25
N SER A 40 -6.23 -2.94 -0.27
CA SER A 40 -7.64 -3.30 -0.29
C SER A 40 -7.72 -4.81 -0.37
N ALA A 41 -8.67 -5.43 0.32
CA ALA A 41 -9.14 -6.77 -0.04
C ALA A 41 -9.83 -6.68 -1.40
N THR A 42 -9.06 -6.63 -2.47
CA THR A 42 -9.61 -7.11 -3.72
C THR A 42 -9.64 -8.62 -3.60
N VAL A 43 -10.74 -9.15 -3.05
CA VAL A 43 -11.10 -10.53 -3.31
C VAL A 43 -11.31 -10.57 -4.82
N LYS A 44 -10.28 -11.01 -5.55
CA LYS A 44 -10.50 -11.51 -6.89
C LYS A 44 -11.32 -12.77 -6.71
N VAL A 45 -12.64 -12.61 -6.59
CA VAL A 45 -13.57 -13.60 -7.08
C VAL A 45 -13.31 -13.66 -8.58
N THR A 46 -12.26 -14.41 -8.94
CA THR A 46 -12.33 -15.17 -10.17
C THR A 46 -13.48 -16.13 -9.89
N PRO A 47 -14.63 -16.01 -10.59
CA PRO A 47 -15.50 -17.16 -10.66
C PRO A 47 -14.58 -18.28 -11.10
N ARG A 48 -14.60 -19.38 -10.36
CA ARG A 48 -13.85 -20.56 -10.71
C ARG A 48 -14.46 -21.09 -12.02
N SER A 49 -14.20 -20.43 -13.14
CA SER A 49 -14.47 -20.97 -14.46
C SER A 49 -13.35 -21.97 -14.70
N TRP A 50 -13.51 -23.15 -14.12
CA TRP A 50 -13.02 -24.33 -14.79
C TRP A 50 -13.73 -24.34 -16.14
N SER A 51 -12.99 -24.08 -17.20
CA SER A 51 -13.44 -24.37 -18.56
C SER A 51 -13.90 -25.83 -18.58
N THR A 52 -15.20 -26.06 -18.66
CA THR A 52 -15.72 -27.34 -19.14
C THR A 52 -15.50 -27.34 -20.64
N ARG A 53 -14.69 -28.31 -21.08
CA ARG A 53 -14.46 -28.62 -22.49
C ARG A 53 -15.77 -28.88 -23.23
#